data_AF-A0A4W5N6A4-F1
#
_entry.id   AF-A0A4W5N6A4-F1
#
_cell.length_a   1.000
_cell.length_b   1.000
_cell.length_c   1.000
_cell.angle_alpha   90.00
_cell.angle_beta   90.00
_cell.angle_gamma   90.00
#
_symmetry.space_group_name_H-M   'P 1'
#
loop_
_entity.id
_entity.type
_entity.pdbx_description
1 polymer ?
#
loop_
_entity_poly.entity_id
_entity_poly.type
_entity_poly.pdbx_seq_one_letter_code
_entity_poly.pdbx_strand_id
1 'polypeptide(L)'
;MTIAYENGVNLFDTAEVYAGGKRSSLVITTKLYWGGKSSLQRMQLEYVDVVFANRPDSNTPMEEIVRAMTHVINQGMSMYWGTSRWSAMEIMEAYSVARQFNLIPPVCEQAEYHFFQRDKVETQLPELYHKIGVGVVSWSPLACGIITGKYENGIPECSRASMKPYAWLKEKIVSEDGRKQQAKLKELTTVSEKLGCTLPQLAIAWCLRNEGVSSVLLGTSNPIQLAENLRAMEVIPKMTAGIVTEIDHVLGNRPHSKKDFHQAH
;
A
#
# COMPACT_ATOMS: atom_id res chain seq x y z
N MET A 1 14.04 10.18 5.32
CA MET A 1 12.89 10.94 5.84
C MET A 1 12.94 12.40 5.41
N THR A 2 14.02 13.14 5.70
CA THR A 2 14.19 14.56 5.31
C THR A 2 13.86 14.83 3.85
N ILE A 3 14.46 14.08 2.92
CA ILE A 3 14.18 14.20 1.47
C ILE A 3 12.70 14.05 1.15
N ALA A 4 12.00 13.10 1.78
CA ALA A 4 10.57 12.91 1.54
C ALA A 4 9.77 14.14 2.02
N TYR A 5 10.05 14.60 3.23
CA TYR A 5 9.36 15.75 3.83
C TYR A 5 9.60 17.05 3.06
N GLU A 6 10.83 17.32 2.62
CA GLU A 6 11.18 18.48 1.79
C GLU A 6 10.50 18.45 0.42
N ASN A 7 10.16 17.26 -0.09
CA ASN A 7 9.38 17.07 -1.32
C ASN A 7 7.86 17.02 -1.07
N GLY A 8 7.39 17.43 0.12
CA GLY A 8 5.97 17.55 0.44
C GLY A 8 5.30 16.26 0.92
N VAL A 9 6.04 15.16 1.13
CA VAL A 9 5.49 13.94 1.73
C VAL A 9 5.25 14.16 3.21
N ASN A 10 4.00 13.99 3.64
CA ASN A 10 3.60 14.09 5.05
C ASN A 10 3.22 12.76 5.69
N LEU A 11 2.94 11.71 4.89
CA LEU A 11 2.56 10.38 5.38
C LEU A 11 3.79 9.50 5.62
N PHE A 12 3.97 9.03 6.86
CA PHE A 12 5.05 8.12 7.24
C PHE A 12 4.49 6.93 8.02
N ASP A 13 4.68 5.72 7.49
CA ASP A 13 4.30 4.46 8.14
C ASP A 13 5.51 3.84 8.85
N THR A 14 5.48 3.74 10.19
CA THR A 14 6.60 3.23 10.99
C THR A 14 6.20 2.77 12.40
N ALA A 15 7.10 2.02 13.05
CA ALA A 15 7.07 1.73 14.49
C ALA A 15 8.06 2.59 15.30
N GLU A 16 8.96 3.34 14.64
CA GLU A 16 9.98 4.20 15.25
C GLU A 16 10.34 5.33 14.27
N VAL A 17 10.01 6.59 14.60
CA VAL A 17 10.51 7.77 13.88
C VAL A 17 10.78 8.90 14.86
N TYR A 18 12.03 9.36 14.86
CA TYR A 18 12.40 10.73 15.20
C TYR A 18 12.57 11.50 13.89
N ALA A 19 11.90 12.64 13.75
CA ALA A 19 12.27 13.62 12.73
C ALA A 19 11.83 15.01 13.18
N GLY A 20 12.77 15.95 13.23
CA GLY A 20 12.60 17.34 13.68
C GLY A 20 11.70 18.22 12.80
N GLY A 21 10.59 17.68 12.28
CA GLY A 21 9.47 18.45 11.73
C GLY A 21 8.45 18.80 12.83
N LYS A 22 7.58 19.79 12.56
CA LYS A 22 6.47 20.12 13.47
C LYS A 22 5.46 18.97 13.46
N ARG A 23 5.07 18.44 14.62
CA ARG A 23 4.14 17.31 14.74
C ARG A 23 2.83 17.49 13.95
N SER A 24 2.33 18.73 13.87
CA SER A 24 1.08 19.08 13.19
C SER A 24 1.13 19.03 11.66
N SER A 25 2.33 18.96 11.04
CA SER A 25 2.48 18.84 9.59
C SER A 25 2.76 17.41 9.12
N LEU A 26 2.71 16.43 10.02
CA LEU A 26 3.01 15.02 9.76
C LEU A 26 1.78 14.14 10.02
N VAL A 27 1.61 13.14 9.16
CA VAL A 27 0.68 12.02 9.35
C VAL A 27 1.51 10.77 9.63
N ILE A 28 1.60 10.39 10.90
CA ILE A 28 2.35 9.22 11.36
C ILE A 28 1.38 8.06 11.53
N THR A 29 1.69 6.94 10.89
CA THR A 29 0.92 5.72 11.02
C THR A 29 1.75 4.59 11.59
N THR A 30 1.13 3.74 12.41
CA THR A 30 1.81 2.56 12.97
C THR A 30 0.88 1.36 12.98
N LYS A 31 1.46 0.16 13.01
CA LYS A 31 0.72 -1.10 13.07
C LYS A 31 0.92 -1.71 14.45
N LEU A 32 -0.13 -1.81 15.25
CA LEU A 32 -0.01 -2.33 16.62
C LEU A 32 -0.07 -3.86 16.66
N TYR A 33 0.94 -4.43 17.32
CA TYR A 33 0.79 -5.68 18.08
C TYR A 33 0.43 -5.26 19.51
N TRP A 34 -0.50 -5.95 20.17
CA TRP A 34 -1.14 -5.62 21.46
C TRP A 34 -0.17 -5.16 22.59
N GLY A 35 0.33 -3.93 22.49
CA GLY A 35 1.38 -3.33 23.33
C GLY A 35 1.49 -1.81 23.17
N GLY A 36 0.36 -1.15 22.84
CA GLY A 36 0.27 0.23 22.32
C GLY A 36 1.19 1.27 22.96
N LYS A 37 1.23 1.36 24.30
CA LYS A 37 2.07 2.33 25.02
C LYS A 37 3.56 2.17 24.73
N SER A 38 4.03 0.94 24.54
CA SER A 38 5.45 0.69 24.25
C SER A 38 5.85 1.21 22.87
N SER A 39 4.93 1.21 21.88
CA SER A 39 5.21 1.76 20.56
C SER A 39 5.30 3.28 20.56
N LEU A 40 4.38 3.97 21.25
CA LEU A 40 4.42 5.42 21.42
C LEU A 40 5.70 5.88 22.16
N GLN A 41 6.09 5.16 23.20
CA GLN A 41 7.34 5.42 23.93
C GLN A 41 8.59 5.27 23.04
N ARG A 42 8.66 4.23 22.22
CA ARG A 42 9.80 4.05 21.28
C ARG A 42 9.83 5.13 20.20
N MET A 43 8.68 5.59 19.73
CA MET A 43 8.57 6.70 18.78
C MET A 43 8.78 8.08 19.42
N GLN A 44 8.76 8.17 20.75
CA GLN A 44 8.73 9.45 21.48
C GLN A 44 7.59 10.36 21.02
N LEU A 45 6.41 9.77 20.79
CA LEU A 45 5.19 10.46 20.39
C LEU A 45 4.11 10.26 21.45
N GLU A 46 3.30 11.30 21.66
CA GLU A 46 2.10 11.21 22.50
C GLU A 46 0.96 10.46 21.79
N TYR A 47 0.87 10.61 20.46
CA TYR A 47 -0.14 9.98 19.63
C TYR A 47 0.34 9.76 18.18
N VAL A 48 -0.32 8.83 17.48
CA VAL A 48 -0.19 8.62 16.04
C VAL A 48 -1.47 9.02 15.31
N ASP A 49 -1.38 9.46 14.06
CA ASP A 49 -2.55 9.89 13.29
C ASP A 49 -3.45 8.71 12.94
N VAL A 50 -2.88 7.59 12.50
CA VAL A 50 -3.65 6.37 12.25
C VAL A 50 -2.97 5.15 12.83
N VAL A 51 -3.70 4.39 13.64
CA VAL A 51 -3.27 3.09 14.13
C VAL A 51 -3.90 1.95 13.33
N PHE A 52 -3.09 0.99 12.88
CA PHE A 52 -3.55 -0.10 12.04
C PHE A 52 -3.58 -1.44 12.77
N ALA A 53 -4.66 -2.20 12.60
CA ALA A 53 -4.68 -3.63 12.85
C ALA A 53 -3.88 -4.34 11.75
N ASN A 54 -2.67 -4.82 12.06
CA ASN A 54 -1.69 -5.29 11.05
C ASN A 54 -2.19 -6.46 10.17
N ARG A 55 -2.97 -7.35 10.77
CA ARG A 55 -3.61 -8.52 10.14
C ARG A 55 -4.89 -8.87 10.90
N PRO A 56 -5.83 -9.62 10.31
CA PRO A 56 -6.94 -10.17 11.05
C PRO A 56 -6.44 -11.08 12.20
N ASP A 57 -7.15 -11.08 13.31
CA ASP A 57 -6.92 -11.99 14.42
C ASP A 57 -8.14 -12.88 14.61
N SER A 58 -8.04 -14.14 14.17
CA SER A 58 -9.13 -15.11 14.28
C SER A 58 -9.41 -15.54 15.73
N ASN A 59 -8.54 -15.19 16.68
CA ASN A 59 -8.70 -15.56 18.09
C ASN A 59 -9.37 -14.46 18.92
N THR A 60 -9.59 -13.27 18.36
CA THR A 60 -10.19 -12.14 19.07
C THR A 60 -11.51 -11.76 18.39
N PRO A 61 -12.63 -11.71 19.12
CA PRO A 61 -13.91 -11.27 18.56
C PRO A 61 -13.82 -9.85 17.99
N MET A 62 -14.52 -9.60 16.87
CA MET A 62 -14.52 -8.29 16.21
C MET A 62 -14.91 -7.15 17.16
N GLU A 63 -15.89 -7.38 18.03
CA GLU A 63 -16.33 -6.40 19.02
C GLU A 63 -15.19 -5.95 19.93
N GLU A 64 -14.37 -6.88 20.41
CA GLU A 64 -13.24 -6.57 21.28
C GLU A 64 -12.20 -5.72 20.54
N ILE A 65 -11.90 -6.05 19.29
CA ILE A 65 -10.97 -5.28 18.45
C ILE A 65 -11.47 -3.84 18.26
N VAL A 66 -12.73 -3.67 17.86
CA VAL A 66 -13.31 -2.34 17.59
C VAL A 66 -13.41 -1.51 18.88
N ARG A 67 -13.75 -2.13 20.02
CA ARG A 67 -13.75 -1.47 21.33
C ARG A 67 -12.34 -1.04 21.74
N ALA A 68 -11.34 -1.90 21.54
CA ALA A 68 -9.95 -1.58 21.85
C ALA A 68 -9.44 -0.41 21.00
N MET A 69 -9.71 -0.40 19.70
CA MET A 69 -9.33 0.70 18.80
C MET A 69 -10.03 2.01 19.17
N THR A 70 -11.32 1.93 19.50
CA THR A 70 -12.09 3.09 19.98
C THR A 70 -11.54 3.62 21.30
N HIS A 71 -11.16 2.73 22.22
CA HIS A 71 -10.52 3.13 23.48
C HIS A 71 -9.19 3.86 23.23
N VAL A 72 -8.34 3.33 22.34
CA VAL A 72 -7.06 3.97 22.00
C VAL A 72 -7.27 5.40 21.47
N ILE A 73 -8.29 5.60 20.63
CA ILE A 73 -8.63 6.94 20.12
C ILE A 73 -9.15 7.84 21.23
N ASN A 74 -10.08 7.36 22.06
CA ASN A 74 -10.67 8.15 23.14
C ASN A 74 -9.64 8.53 24.24
N GLN A 75 -8.58 7.74 24.40
CA GLN A 75 -7.44 8.05 25.28
C GLN A 75 -6.44 9.04 24.64
N GLY A 76 -6.71 9.52 23.42
CA GLY A 76 -5.83 10.44 22.71
C GLY A 76 -4.53 9.79 22.21
N MET A 77 -4.43 8.46 22.22
CA MET A 77 -3.23 7.75 21.73
C MET A 77 -3.21 7.62 20.19
N SER A 78 -4.37 7.77 19.55
CA SER A 78 -4.45 7.89 18.10
C SER A 78 -5.61 8.79 17.66
N MET A 79 -5.51 9.42 16.48
CA MET A 79 -6.62 10.19 15.92
C MET A 79 -7.65 9.30 15.22
N TYR A 80 -7.19 8.27 14.49
CA TYR A 80 -8.02 7.34 13.74
C TYR A 80 -7.46 5.93 13.79
N TRP A 81 -8.23 4.95 13.32
CA TRP A 81 -7.71 3.60 13.11
C TRP A 81 -8.07 3.05 11.74
N GLY A 82 -7.31 2.06 11.30
CA GLY A 82 -7.50 1.39 10.02
C GLY A 82 -7.18 -0.10 10.10
N THR A 83 -7.44 -0.80 9.01
CA THR A 83 -7.19 -2.23 8.85
C THR A 83 -6.03 -2.46 7.89
N SER A 84 -5.39 -3.63 7.96
CA SER A 84 -4.33 -4.02 7.03
C SER A 84 -4.44 -5.50 6.75
N ARG A 85 -4.53 -5.89 5.48
CA ARG A 85 -4.70 -7.28 5.02
C ARG A 85 -6.05 -7.90 5.39
N TRP A 86 -7.04 -7.09 5.73
CA TRP A 86 -8.39 -7.58 6.06
C TRP A 86 -9.21 -7.77 4.78
N SER A 87 -10.01 -8.81 4.72
CA SER A 87 -11.01 -8.99 3.66
C SER A 87 -12.07 -7.91 3.70
N ALA A 88 -12.78 -7.70 2.58
CA ALA A 88 -13.89 -6.74 2.56
C ALA A 88 -15.02 -7.12 3.53
N MET A 89 -15.18 -8.42 3.81
CA MET A 89 -16.14 -8.94 4.78
C MET A 89 -15.77 -8.51 6.21
N GLU A 90 -14.53 -8.71 6.62
CA GLU A 90 -14.05 -8.34 7.96
C GLU A 90 -14.10 -6.82 8.19
N ILE A 91 -13.79 -6.01 7.15
CA ILE A 91 -13.90 -4.55 7.24
C ILE A 91 -15.36 -4.12 7.43
N MET A 92 -16.29 -4.75 6.71
CA MET A 92 -17.73 -4.49 6.87
C MET A 92 -18.25 -4.96 8.24
N GLU A 93 -17.74 -6.09 8.76
CA GLU A 93 -18.05 -6.57 10.10
C GLU A 93 -17.60 -5.55 11.17
N ALA A 94 -16.37 -5.04 11.07
CA ALA A 94 -15.88 -3.97 11.94
C ALA A 94 -16.77 -2.72 11.89
N TYR A 95 -17.19 -2.32 10.69
CA TYR A 95 -18.12 -1.21 10.52
C TYR A 95 -19.48 -1.49 11.16
N SER A 96 -20.03 -2.69 10.97
CA SER A 96 -21.31 -3.12 11.55
C SER A 96 -21.28 -3.07 13.08
N VAL A 97 -20.23 -3.64 13.68
CA VAL A 97 -19.98 -3.58 15.12
C VAL A 97 -19.89 -2.14 15.59
N ALA A 98 -19.15 -1.29 14.87
CA ALA A 98 -19.01 0.11 15.24
C ALA A 98 -20.36 0.85 15.24
N ARG A 99 -21.21 0.61 14.25
CA ARG A 99 -22.55 1.20 14.19
C ARG A 99 -23.48 0.65 15.28
N GLN A 100 -23.45 -0.65 15.53
CA GLN A 100 -24.31 -1.30 16.52
C GLN A 100 -24.03 -0.81 17.96
N PHE A 101 -22.76 -0.58 18.30
CA PHE A 101 -22.35 -0.24 19.66
C PHE A 101 -21.90 1.21 19.84
N ASN A 102 -22.16 2.08 18.85
CA ASN A 102 -21.74 3.48 18.83
C ASN A 102 -20.23 3.66 19.10
N LEU A 103 -19.43 2.86 18.39
CA LEU A 103 -17.97 2.90 18.42
C LEU A 103 -17.42 3.57 17.15
N ILE A 104 -16.10 3.76 17.08
CA ILE A 104 -15.44 4.44 15.96
C ILE A 104 -15.12 3.40 14.86
N PRO A 105 -15.60 3.55 13.61
CA PRO A 105 -15.28 2.65 12.51
C PRO A 105 -13.86 2.89 11.94
N PRO A 106 -13.27 1.92 11.20
CA PRO A 106 -11.99 2.13 10.55
C PRO A 106 -12.12 3.10 9.38
N VAL A 107 -11.10 3.94 9.15
CA VAL A 107 -11.12 4.98 8.10
C VAL A 107 -10.40 4.57 6.82
N CYS A 108 -9.50 3.59 6.88
CA CYS A 108 -8.74 3.15 5.73
C CYS A 108 -8.27 1.69 5.85
N GLU A 109 -8.02 1.08 4.69
CA GLU A 109 -7.38 -0.23 4.55
C GLU A 109 -5.99 -0.08 3.94
N GLN A 110 -5.00 -0.70 4.57
CA GLN A 110 -3.65 -0.87 4.02
C GLN A 110 -3.54 -2.16 3.20
N ALA A 111 -3.62 -2.05 1.88
CA ALA A 111 -3.67 -3.18 0.94
C ALA A 111 -2.46 -3.25 -0.01
N GLU A 112 -2.03 -4.46 -0.38
CA GLU A 112 -1.00 -4.66 -1.40
C GLU A 112 -1.56 -4.23 -2.76
N TYR A 113 -0.84 -3.36 -3.47
CA TYR A 113 -1.22 -2.94 -4.82
C TYR A 113 -0.03 -2.68 -5.71
N HIS A 114 0.04 -3.42 -6.81
CA HIS A 114 1.05 -3.28 -7.84
C HIS A 114 0.61 -4.05 -9.10
N PHE A 115 1.38 -3.98 -10.18
CA PHE A 115 1.08 -4.65 -11.45
C PHE A 115 0.60 -6.10 -11.32
N PHE A 116 1.25 -6.89 -10.47
CA PHE A 116 0.93 -8.31 -10.27
C PHE A 116 -0.04 -8.62 -9.11
N GLN A 117 -0.60 -7.61 -8.44
CA GLN A 117 -1.55 -7.77 -7.33
C GLN A 117 -2.58 -6.64 -7.39
N ARG A 118 -3.76 -6.94 -7.96
CA ARG A 118 -4.75 -5.93 -8.38
C ARG A 118 -6.13 -6.14 -7.78
N ASP A 119 -6.54 -7.40 -7.67
CA ASP A 119 -7.92 -7.82 -7.44
C ASP A 119 -8.62 -7.06 -6.31
N LYS A 120 -8.05 -7.10 -5.10
CA LYS A 120 -8.64 -6.48 -3.91
C LYS A 120 -8.88 -4.97 -4.11
N VAL A 121 -7.86 -4.25 -4.57
CA VAL A 121 -7.88 -2.78 -4.67
C VAL A 121 -8.74 -2.30 -5.83
N GLU A 122 -8.80 -3.05 -6.93
CA GLU A 122 -9.58 -2.67 -8.11
C GLU A 122 -11.03 -3.15 -8.08
N THR A 123 -11.38 -4.21 -7.32
CA THR A 123 -12.74 -4.78 -7.33
C THR A 123 -13.48 -4.70 -6.00
N GLN A 124 -12.78 -4.82 -4.86
CA GLN A 124 -13.43 -4.92 -3.55
C GLN A 124 -13.45 -3.58 -2.82
N LEU A 125 -12.30 -2.88 -2.77
CA LEU A 125 -12.17 -1.63 -2.02
C LEU A 125 -12.99 -0.44 -2.58
N PRO A 126 -13.21 -0.30 -3.90
CA PRO A 126 -14.08 0.78 -4.40
C PRO A 126 -15.50 0.69 -3.86
N GLU A 127 -16.04 -0.52 -3.71
CA GLU A 127 -17.36 -0.75 -3.10
C GLU A 127 -17.37 -0.35 -1.62
N LEU A 128 -16.31 -0.64 -0.87
CA LEU A 128 -16.19 -0.20 0.53
C LEU A 128 -16.10 1.32 0.64
N TYR A 129 -15.34 1.97 -0.23
CA TYR A 129 -15.26 3.43 -0.29
C TYR A 129 -16.66 4.04 -0.50
N HIS A 130 -17.41 3.56 -1.50
CA HIS A 130 -18.75 4.08 -1.79
C HIS A 130 -19.79 3.78 -0.70
N LYS A 131 -19.69 2.63 0.00
CA LYS A 131 -20.68 2.23 1.01
C LYS A 131 -20.41 2.81 2.40
N ILE A 132 -19.15 2.85 2.82
CA ILE A 132 -18.76 3.15 4.20
C ILE A 132 -17.64 4.19 4.33
N GLY A 133 -17.12 4.71 3.21
CA GLY A 133 -16.12 5.79 3.21
C GLY A 133 -14.69 5.36 3.53
N VAL A 134 -14.38 4.05 3.47
CA VAL A 134 -13.04 3.53 3.74
C VAL A 134 -12.09 3.85 2.59
N GLY A 135 -11.02 4.61 2.86
CA GLY A 135 -9.96 4.91 1.90
C GLY A 135 -8.93 3.79 1.76
N VAL A 136 -8.03 3.91 0.77
CA VAL A 136 -6.97 2.92 0.53
C VAL A 136 -5.59 3.55 0.64
N VAL A 137 -4.75 2.98 1.50
CA VAL A 137 -3.32 3.28 1.55
C VAL A 137 -2.58 2.05 1.03
N SER A 138 -2.12 2.07 -0.20
CA SER A 138 -1.49 0.88 -0.79
C SER A 138 -0.04 0.69 -0.36
N TRP A 139 0.44 -0.56 -0.37
CA TRP A 139 1.82 -0.89 -0.05
C TRP A 139 2.47 -1.84 -1.08
N SER A 140 3.81 -1.91 -1.05
CA SER A 140 4.65 -2.65 -2.00
C SER A 140 4.38 -2.33 -3.48
N PRO A 141 4.33 -1.06 -3.91
CA PRO A 141 4.07 -0.70 -5.31
C PRO A 141 5.08 -1.31 -6.30
N LEU A 142 6.28 -1.62 -5.82
CA LEU A 142 7.35 -2.25 -6.61
C LEU A 142 7.51 -3.75 -6.33
N ALA A 143 6.56 -4.39 -5.65
CA ALA A 143 6.57 -5.81 -5.27
C ALA A 143 7.92 -6.23 -4.63
N CYS A 144 8.31 -5.56 -3.55
CA CYS A 144 9.62 -5.77 -2.89
C CYS A 144 10.85 -5.51 -3.79
N GLY A 145 10.67 -4.76 -4.88
CA GLY A 145 11.71 -4.44 -5.85
C GLY A 145 11.70 -5.33 -7.10
N ILE A 146 10.78 -6.30 -7.19
CA ILE A 146 10.63 -7.14 -8.38
C ILE A 146 10.40 -6.30 -9.63
N ILE A 147 9.57 -5.26 -9.53
CA ILE A 147 9.15 -4.41 -10.65
C ILE A 147 10.27 -3.48 -11.13
N THR A 148 11.40 -3.36 -10.42
CA THR A 148 12.52 -2.53 -10.90
C THR A 148 13.35 -3.19 -11.99
N GLY A 149 13.03 -4.43 -12.40
CA GLY A 149 13.78 -5.19 -13.41
C GLY A 149 15.16 -5.73 -12.95
N LYS A 150 15.60 -5.39 -11.72
CA LYS A 150 16.94 -5.74 -11.22
C LYS A 150 17.20 -7.24 -11.04
N TYR A 151 16.18 -8.08 -11.22
CA TYR A 151 16.25 -9.53 -11.06
C TYR A 151 16.29 -10.28 -12.38
N GLU A 152 16.35 -9.58 -13.53
CA GLU A 152 16.39 -10.21 -14.87
C GLU A 152 17.57 -11.20 -14.99
N ASN A 153 18.73 -10.84 -14.45
CA ASN A 153 19.96 -11.64 -14.53
C ASN A 153 20.32 -12.37 -13.22
N GLY A 154 19.30 -12.71 -12.42
CA GLY A 154 19.49 -13.38 -11.12
C GLY A 154 19.36 -12.44 -9.93
N ILE A 155 19.88 -12.83 -8.76
CA ILE A 155 19.66 -12.11 -7.50
C ILE A 155 20.90 -11.28 -7.15
N PRO A 156 20.83 -9.93 -7.19
CA PRO A 156 21.95 -9.09 -6.78
C PRO A 156 22.27 -9.25 -5.29
N GLU A 157 23.56 -9.21 -4.94
CA GLU A 157 24.05 -9.44 -3.57
C GLU A 157 23.52 -8.44 -2.54
N CYS A 158 23.33 -7.17 -2.93
CA CYS A 158 22.80 -6.12 -2.05
C CYS A 158 21.27 -5.95 -2.15
N SER A 159 20.57 -6.90 -2.79
CA SER A 159 19.11 -6.82 -2.97
C SER A 159 18.34 -7.30 -1.75
N ARG A 160 17.05 -6.93 -1.64
CA ARG A 160 16.19 -7.44 -0.55
C ARG A 160 16.09 -8.97 -0.55
N ALA A 161 16.13 -9.59 -1.72
CA ALA A 161 16.02 -11.04 -1.90
C ALA A 161 17.28 -11.83 -1.50
N SER A 162 18.43 -11.17 -1.29
CA SER A 162 19.64 -11.83 -0.78
C SER A 162 19.67 -11.92 0.75
N MET A 163 18.83 -11.15 1.45
CA MET A 163 18.79 -11.11 2.90
C MET A 163 18.10 -12.37 3.47
N LYS A 164 18.69 -12.98 4.52
CA LYS A 164 18.17 -14.22 5.14
C LYS A 164 16.66 -14.20 5.49
N PRO A 165 16.09 -13.11 6.06
CA PRO A 165 14.65 -13.07 6.38
C PRO A 165 13.72 -13.09 5.16
N TYR A 166 14.27 -12.94 3.95
CA TYR A 166 13.54 -12.81 2.69
C TYR A 166 13.78 -14.01 1.74
N ALA A 167 14.12 -15.18 2.27
CA ALA A 167 14.27 -16.40 1.47
C ALA A 167 13.04 -16.71 0.60
N TRP A 168 11.83 -16.49 1.15
CA TRP A 168 10.56 -16.59 0.42
C TRP A 168 10.49 -15.68 -0.82
N LEU A 169 11.13 -14.51 -0.79
CA LEU A 169 11.15 -13.58 -1.93
C LEU A 169 12.07 -14.11 -3.03
N LYS A 170 13.20 -14.70 -2.65
CA LYS A 170 14.11 -15.38 -3.59
C LYS A 170 13.39 -16.52 -4.30
N GLU A 171 12.67 -17.37 -3.55
CA GLU A 171 11.86 -18.46 -4.11
C GLU A 171 10.78 -17.94 -5.07
N LYS A 172 10.07 -16.87 -4.69
CA LYS A 172 9.07 -16.21 -5.55
C LYS A 172 9.69 -15.71 -6.87
N ILE A 173 10.87 -15.10 -6.82
CA ILE A 173 11.56 -14.56 -8.01
C ILE A 173 11.99 -15.67 -8.97
N VAL A 174 12.56 -16.76 -8.45
CA VAL A 174 13.08 -17.86 -9.29
C VAL A 174 12.00 -18.83 -9.78
N SER A 175 10.79 -18.75 -9.21
CA SER A 175 9.63 -19.54 -9.62
C SER A 175 9.26 -19.33 -11.10
N GLU A 176 8.45 -20.23 -11.66
CA GLU A 176 7.92 -20.08 -13.01
C GLU A 176 7.11 -18.78 -13.17
N ASP A 177 6.26 -18.46 -12.19
CA ASP A 177 5.48 -17.23 -12.20
C ASP A 177 6.36 -15.98 -12.06
N GLY A 178 7.41 -16.04 -11.24
CA GLY A 178 8.41 -14.98 -11.13
C GLY A 178 9.10 -14.69 -12.46
N ARG A 179 9.47 -15.74 -13.22
CA ARG A 179 10.05 -15.60 -14.56
C ARG A 179 9.06 -15.03 -15.58
N LYS A 180 7.80 -15.45 -15.54
CA LYS A 180 6.72 -14.85 -16.36
C LYS A 180 6.54 -13.36 -16.04
N GLN A 181 6.62 -12.97 -14.77
CA GLN A 181 6.58 -11.57 -14.35
C GLN A 181 7.77 -10.78 -14.93
N GLN A 182 9.00 -11.33 -14.88
CA GLN A 182 10.17 -10.67 -15.48
C GLN A 182 10.02 -10.47 -16.99
N ALA A 183 9.47 -11.44 -17.72
CA ALA A 183 9.19 -11.29 -19.15
C ALA A 183 8.23 -10.11 -19.43
N LYS A 184 7.15 -10.00 -18.65
CA LYS A 184 6.21 -8.87 -18.75
C LYS A 184 6.86 -7.53 -18.39
N LEU A 185 7.76 -7.52 -17.41
CA LEU A 185 8.50 -6.30 -17.06
C LEU A 185 9.37 -5.80 -18.21
N LYS A 186 9.97 -6.71 -19.01
CA LYS A 186 10.73 -6.34 -20.19
C LYS A 186 9.88 -5.65 -21.25
N GLU A 187 8.66 -6.13 -21.47
CA GLU A 187 7.69 -5.47 -22.36
C GLU A 187 7.27 -4.09 -21.80
N LEU A 188 7.01 -4.00 -20.49
CA LEU A 188 6.68 -2.73 -19.82
C LEU A 188 7.83 -1.71 -19.82
N THR A 189 9.09 -2.16 -19.88
CA THR A 189 10.24 -1.26 -20.06
C THR A 189 10.08 -0.45 -21.34
N THR A 190 9.63 -1.07 -22.43
CA THR A 190 9.38 -0.38 -23.71
C THR A 190 8.32 0.72 -23.55
N VAL A 191 7.29 0.48 -22.73
CA VAL A 191 6.26 1.49 -22.40
C VAL A 191 6.87 2.63 -21.58
N SER A 192 7.71 2.31 -20.59
CA SER A 192 8.35 3.32 -19.75
C SER A 192 9.30 4.23 -20.55
N GLU A 193 10.04 3.66 -21.51
CA GLU A 193 10.93 4.37 -22.43
C GLU A 193 10.16 5.34 -23.33
N LYS A 194 9.02 4.90 -23.91
CA LYS A 194 8.13 5.78 -24.70
C LYS A 194 7.67 7.00 -23.93
N LEU A 195 7.45 6.87 -22.62
CA LEU A 195 7.00 7.95 -21.73
C LEU A 195 8.15 8.79 -21.15
N GLY A 196 9.40 8.39 -21.41
CA GLY A 196 10.61 9.01 -20.87
C GLY A 196 10.70 8.89 -19.35
N CYS A 197 10.35 7.73 -18.80
CA CYS A 197 10.39 7.46 -17.35
C CYS A 197 11.01 6.10 -17.05
N THR A 198 11.38 5.86 -15.80
CA THR A 198 11.86 4.55 -15.36
C THR A 198 10.69 3.60 -15.09
N LEU A 199 10.93 2.28 -15.16
CA LEU A 199 9.91 1.28 -14.82
C LEU A 199 9.36 1.42 -13.38
N PRO A 200 10.16 1.74 -12.35
CA PRO A 200 9.65 2.10 -11.03
C PRO A 200 8.70 3.31 -11.04
N GLN A 201 9.04 4.37 -11.77
CA GLN A 201 8.19 5.55 -11.90
C GLN A 201 6.86 5.21 -12.58
N LEU A 202 6.91 4.43 -13.65
CA LEU A 202 5.71 3.93 -14.33
C LEU A 202 4.80 3.15 -13.39
N ALA A 203 5.37 2.23 -12.60
CA ALA A 203 4.61 1.39 -11.68
C ALA A 203 3.95 2.18 -10.55
N ILE A 204 4.66 3.14 -9.96
CA ILE A 204 4.11 3.99 -8.89
C ILE A 204 3.01 4.92 -9.45
N ALA A 205 3.26 5.54 -10.60
CA ALA A 205 2.26 6.38 -11.27
C ALA A 205 1.02 5.58 -11.66
N TRP A 206 1.21 4.33 -12.12
CA TRP A 206 0.11 3.41 -12.40
C TRP A 206 -0.71 3.11 -11.15
N CYS A 207 -0.09 2.87 -9.98
CA CYS A 207 -0.82 2.69 -8.73
C CYS A 207 -1.65 3.94 -8.35
N LEU A 208 -1.06 5.14 -8.53
CA LEU A 208 -1.70 6.42 -8.22
C LEU A 208 -2.79 6.84 -9.20
N ARG A 209 -2.90 6.20 -10.38
CA ARG A 209 -3.97 6.49 -11.35
C ARG A 209 -5.36 6.12 -10.82
N ASN A 210 -5.43 5.19 -9.86
CA ASN A 210 -6.69 4.72 -9.32
C ASN A 210 -7.17 5.72 -8.26
N GLU A 211 -8.27 6.42 -8.55
CA GLU A 211 -8.85 7.43 -7.65
C GLU A 211 -9.23 6.86 -6.27
N GLY A 212 -9.48 5.54 -6.17
CA GLY A 212 -9.72 4.87 -4.89
C GLY A 212 -8.48 4.75 -4.00
N VAL A 213 -7.27 4.92 -4.56
CA VAL A 213 -6.00 4.88 -3.84
C VAL A 213 -5.66 6.28 -3.33
N SER A 214 -5.82 6.49 -2.02
CA SER A 214 -5.54 7.77 -1.37
C SER A 214 -4.04 8.04 -1.26
N SER A 215 -3.23 6.99 -1.08
CA SER A 215 -1.77 7.10 -1.02
C SER A 215 -1.08 5.77 -1.36
N VAL A 216 0.19 5.86 -1.76
CA VAL A 216 1.08 4.71 -2.04
C VAL A 216 2.30 4.78 -1.12
N LEU A 217 2.47 3.79 -0.25
CA LEU A 217 3.62 3.69 0.63
C LEU A 217 4.86 3.25 -0.15
N LEU A 218 5.85 4.15 -0.21
CA LEU A 218 7.13 3.90 -0.87
C LEU A 218 8.12 3.25 0.10
N GLY A 219 8.76 2.17 -0.34
CA GLY A 219 9.84 1.51 0.38
C GLY A 219 11.15 1.59 -0.40
N THR A 220 12.16 2.28 0.15
CA THR A 220 13.46 2.50 -0.51
C THR A 220 14.61 2.15 0.41
N SER A 221 15.69 1.59 -0.15
CA SER A 221 16.91 1.27 0.63
C SER A 221 17.98 2.35 0.54
N ASN A 222 17.84 3.32 -0.36
CA ASN A 222 18.75 4.46 -0.46
C ASN A 222 18.03 5.75 -0.90
N PRO A 223 18.64 6.93 -0.67
CA PRO A 223 18.08 8.23 -1.07
C PRO A 223 17.84 8.40 -2.57
N ILE A 224 18.68 7.79 -3.41
CA ILE A 224 18.61 7.93 -4.87
C ILE A 224 17.31 7.30 -5.40
N GLN A 225 16.97 6.10 -4.91
CA GLN A 225 15.71 5.42 -5.20
C GLN A 225 14.50 6.24 -4.76
N LEU A 226 14.60 6.91 -3.61
CA LEU A 226 13.50 7.77 -3.14
C LEU A 226 13.31 8.97 -4.06
N ALA A 227 14.39 9.66 -4.41
CA ALA A 227 14.33 10.78 -5.35
C ALA A 227 13.80 10.34 -6.72
N GLU A 228 14.23 9.18 -7.23
CA GLU A 228 13.69 8.59 -8.47
C GLU A 228 12.19 8.31 -8.37
N ASN A 229 11.75 7.64 -7.30
CA ASN A 229 10.37 7.25 -7.09
C ASN A 229 9.42 8.45 -6.95
N LEU A 230 9.87 9.54 -6.32
CA LEU A 230 9.06 10.76 -6.15
C LEU A 230 8.73 11.41 -7.50
N ARG A 231 9.59 11.24 -8.51
CA ARG A 231 9.33 11.74 -9.88
C ARG A 231 8.26 10.94 -10.63
N ALA A 232 7.71 9.87 -10.05
CA ALA A 232 6.52 9.22 -10.57
C ALA A 232 5.33 10.19 -10.72
N MET A 233 5.28 11.26 -9.91
CA MET A 233 4.28 12.32 -10.04
C MET A 233 4.31 13.01 -11.41
N GLU A 234 5.48 13.11 -12.05
CA GLU A 234 5.64 13.69 -13.40
C GLU A 234 5.07 12.76 -14.49
N VAL A 235 4.85 11.48 -14.17
CA VAL A 235 4.35 10.46 -15.10
C VAL A 235 2.82 10.34 -15.06
N ILE A 236 2.17 10.69 -13.94
CA ILE A 236 0.71 10.59 -13.78
C ILE A 236 -0.05 11.30 -14.92
N PRO A 237 0.27 12.55 -15.31
CA PRO A 237 -0.44 13.23 -16.40
C PRO A 237 -0.26 12.55 -17.77
N LYS A 238 0.79 11.74 -17.95
CA LYS A 238 1.07 10.99 -19.18
C LYS A 238 0.33 9.66 -19.26
N MET A 239 -0.32 9.23 -18.17
CA MET A 239 -1.04 7.95 -18.05
C MET A 239 -2.41 8.01 -18.75
N THR A 240 -2.40 8.15 -20.08
CA THR A 240 -3.63 8.19 -20.88
C THR A 240 -4.33 6.83 -20.93
N ALA A 241 -5.61 6.81 -21.31
CA ALA A 241 -6.37 5.56 -21.49
C ALA A 241 -5.68 4.58 -22.47
N GLY A 242 -5.00 5.09 -23.50
CA GLY A 242 -4.23 4.24 -24.43
C GLY A 242 -3.06 3.54 -23.76
N ILE A 243 -2.28 4.27 -22.95
CA ILE A 243 -1.17 3.71 -22.17
C ILE A 243 -1.66 2.69 -21.14
N VAL A 244 -2.75 3.01 -20.42
CA VAL A 244 -3.34 2.07 -19.46
C VAL A 244 -3.79 0.78 -20.16
N THR A 245 -4.40 0.89 -21.34
CA THR A 245 -4.80 -0.27 -22.14
C THR A 245 -3.59 -1.09 -22.60
N GLU A 246 -2.49 -0.45 -23.03
CA GLU A 246 -1.25 -1.13 -23.40
C GLU A 246 -0.65 -1.89 -22.19
N ILE A 247 -0.62 -1.26 -21.01
CA ILE A 247 -0.16 -1.90 -19.77
C ILE A 247 -1.07 -3.08 -19.40
N ASP A 248 -2.41 -2.92 -19.46
CA ASP A 248 -3.36 -3.99 -19.16
C ASP A 248 -3.19 -5.18 -20.12
N HIS A 249 -2.92 -4.93 -21.40
CA HIS A 249 -2.65 -5.97 -22.38
C HIS A 249 -1.38 -6.78 -22.04
N VAL A 250 -0.27 -6.08 -21.74
CA VAL A 250 1.00 -6.74 -21.35
C VAL A 250 0.83 -7.54 -20.05
N LEU A 251 0.12 -6.97 -19.08
CA LEU A 251 -0.09 -7.62 -17.79
C LEU A 251 -1.06 -8.80 -17.88
N GLY A 252 -2.07 -8.74 -18.76
CA GLY A 252 -3.03 -9.81 -18.99
C GLY A 252 -3.76 -10.27 -17.73
N ASN A 253 -3.92 -9.38 -16.75
CA ASN A 253 -4.44 -9.70 -15.42
C ASN A 253 -5.44 -8.64 -14.89
N ARG A 254 -6.03 -7.86 -15.80
CA ARG A 254 -7.07 -6.90 -15.43
C ARG A 254 -8.20 -7.66 -14.74
N PRO A 255 -8.53 -7.33 -13.49
CA PRO A 255 -9.57 -8.04 -12.77
C PRO A 255 -10.93 -7.69 -13.38
N HIS A 256 -11.84 -8.67 -13.42
CA HIS A 256 -13.18 -8.50 -13.96
C HIS A 256 -14.03 -7.71 -12.96
N SER A 257 -14.62 -6.59 -13.38
CA SER A 257 -15.62 -5.90 -12.57
C SER A 257 -16.99 -6.52 -12.82
N LYS A 258 -17.85 -6.55 -11.79
CA LYS A 258 -19.28 -6.91 -11.97
C LYS A 258 -19.98 -6.03 -13.00
N LYS A 259 -19.48 -4.80 -13.26
CA LYS A 259 -20.02 -3.91 -14.30
C LYS A 259 -19.80 -4.45 -15.72
N ASP A 260 -18.75 -5.22 -15.95
CA ASP A 260 -18.41 -5.76 -17.29
C ASP A 260 -19.40 -6.86 -17.73
N PHE A 261 -20.05 -7.54 -16.78
CA PHE A 261 -21.10 -8.55 -17.06
C PHE A 261 -22.39 -7.96 -17.63
N HIS A 262 -22.69 -6.69 -17.35
CA HIS A 262 -23.93 -6.05 -17.84
C HIS A 262 -23.80 -5.46 -19.26
N GLN A 263 -22.60 -5.39 -19.83
CA GLN A 263 -22.38 -4.94 -21.21
C GLN A 263 -22.19 -6.10 -22.21
N ALA A 264 -22.16 -7.35 -21.71
CA ALA A 264 -21.97 -8.56 -22.52
C ALA A 264 -23.28 -9.31 -22.82
N HIS A 265 -24.45 -8.71 -22.51
CA HIS A 265 -25.78 -9.26 -22.79
C HIS A 265 -26.67 -8.25 -23.50
#